data_AF-A0A961HPG4-F1
#
_entry.id   AF-A0A961HPG4-F1
#
_cell.length_a   1.000
_cell.length_b   1.000
_cell.length_c   1.000
_cell.angle_alpha   90.00
_cell.angle_beta   90.00
_cell.angle_gamma   90.00
#
_symmetry.space_group_name_H-M   'P 1'
#
loop_
_entity.id
_entity.type
_entity.pdbx_description
1 polymer ?
#
loop_
_entity_poly.entity_id
_entity_poly.type
_entity_poly.pdbx_seq_one_letter_code
_entity_poly.pdbx_strand_id
1 'polypeptide(L)'
;MARTESEWLYLIDSSVYLFRAYFSLPDSIRDRHGRAANVIHGFTDFLTRFREISGASRAALCFDESLTTSFRNEIDPEYKANRPEAPEDLKQQIQTCKEVGKLMGFAVYATPDTKLTI
;
A
#
# COMPACT_ATOMS: atom_id res chain seq x y z
N MET A 1 24.75 -22.64 5.22
CA MET A 1 23.41 -23.29 5.26
C MET A 1 22.58 -22.67 4.15
N ALA A 2 22.19 -23.45 3.13
CA ALA A 2 21.33 -22.96 2.07
C ALA A 2 19.95 -22.65 2.67
N ARG A 3 19.51 -21.40 2.58
CA ARG A 3 18.16 -21.00 2.98
C ARG A 3 17.21 -21.67 1.99
N THR A 4 16.46 -22.68 2.41
CA THR A 4 15.39 -23.24 1.60
C THR A 4 14.51 -22.08 1.15
N GLU A 5 14.34 -21.91 -0.17
CA GLU A 5 13.44 -20.87 -0.67
C GLU A 5 12.06 -21.10 -0.06
N SER A 6 11.48 -20.05 0.52
CA SER A 6 10.12 -20.10 1.05
C SER A 6 9.17 -20.48 -0.09
N GLU A 7 8.46 -21.61 0.06
CA GLU A 7 7.41 -22.03 -0.88
C GLU A 7 6.21 -21.06 -0.91
N TRP A 8 6.14 -20.15 0.05
CA TRP A 8 5.07 -19.17 0.19
C TRP A 8 5.23 -17.98 -0.75
N LEU A 9 4.11 -17.63 -1.40
CA LEU A 9 3.92 -16.35 -2.09
C LEU A 9 3.12 -15.43 -1.17
N TYR A 10 3.69 -14.28 -0.82
CA TYR A 10 3.00 -13.28 -0.01
C TYR A 10 2.29 -12.27 -0.91
N LEU A 11 0.98 -12.13 -0.73
CA LEU A 11 0.16 -11.07 -1.34
C LEU A 11 -0.19 -10.04 -0.26
N ILE A 12 0.36 -8.84 -0.38
CA ILE A 12 0.23 -7.80 0.64
C ILE A 12 -0.82 -6.80 0.16
N ASP A 13 -1.96 -6.73 0.85
CA ASP A 13 -2.87 -5.59 0.73
C ASP A 13 -2.19 -4.35 1.33
N SER A 14 -1.67 -3.50 0.44
CA SER A 14 -0.85 -2.34 0.81
C SER A 14 -1.71 -1.23 1.41
N SER A 15 -3.00 -1.18 1.05
CA SER A 15 -3.92 -0.10 1.44
C SER A 15 -4.00 0.02 2.96
N VAL A 16 -4.17 -1.10 3.66
CA VAL A 16 -4.26 -1.12 5.13
C VAL A 16 -3.01 -0.52 5.78
N TYR A 17 -1.82 -0.82 5.27
CA TYR A 17 -0.56 -0.31 5.84
C TYR A 17 -0.34 1.18 5.53
N LEU A 18 -0.74 1.64 4.34
CA LEU A 18 -0.68 3.06 3.97
C LEU A 18 -1.59 3.91 4.85
N PHE A 19 -2.86 3.50 5.02
CA PHE A 19 -3.81 4.21 5.89
C PHE A 19 -3.37 4.16 7.35
N ARG A 20 -2.84 3.02 7.83
CA ARG A 20 -2.27 2.93 9.18
C ARG A 20 -1.12 3.92 9.38
N ALA A 21 -0.20 4.02 8.43
CA ALA A 21 0.90 4.98 8.52
C ALA A 21 0.38 6.43 8.51
N TYR A 22 -0.60 6.74 7.65
CA TYR A 22 -1.18 8.08 7.56
C TYR A 22 -1.80 8.56 8.87
N PHE A 23 -2.59 7.71 9.55
CA PHE A 23 -3.28 8.10 10.79
C PHE A 23 -2.46 7.91 12.07
N SER A 24 -1.40 7.08 12.04
CA SER A 24 -0.63 6.76 13.26
C SER A 24 0.68 7.53 13.37
N LEU A 25 1.23 8.04 12.26
CA LEU A 25 2.50 8.75 12.25
C LEU A 25 2.29 10.25 12.11
N PRO A 26 3.07 11.08 12.82
CA PRO A 26 2.89 12.52 12.79
C PRO A 26 3.28 13.10 11.42
N ASP A 27 2.49 14.05 10.93
CA ASP A 27 2.71 14.79 9.68
C ASP A 27 3.96 15.71 9.71
N SER A 28 4.56 15.88 10.89
CA SER A 28 5.86 16.52 11.07
C SER A 28 7.01 15.80 10.35
N ILE A 29 6.84 14.52 10.00
CA ILE A 29 7.78 13.79 9.14
C ILE A 29 7.65 14.33 7.72
N ARG A 30 8.64 15.12 7.30
CA ARG A 30 8.65 15.84 6.02
C ARG A 30 9.91 15.58 5.21
N ASP A 31 9.80 15.70 3.89
CA ASP A 31 10.95 15.64 3.00
C ASP A 31 11.73 16.96 2.96
N ARG A 32 12.84 16.99 2.20
CA ARG A 32 13.68 18.19 2.03
C ARG A 32 12.97 19.40 1.40
N HIS A 33 11.79 19.18 0.81
CA HIS A 33 10.94 20.21 0.20
C HIS A 33 9.76 20.60 1.11
N GLY A 34 9.70 20.08 2.34
CA GLY A 34 8.64 20.36 3.31
C GLY A 34 7.34 19.59 3.08
N ARG A 35 7.30 18.64 2.14
CA ARG A 35 6.12 17.81 1.86
C ARG A 35 5.99 16.69 2.87
N ALA A 36 4.77 16.30 3.22
CA ALA A 36 4.54 15.18 4.14
C ALA A 36 5.14 13.88 3.59
N ALA A 37 5.82 13.14 4.46
CA ALA A 37 6.51 11.90 4.14
C ALA A 37 6.24 10.80 5.18
N ASN A 38 5.28 11.01 6.07
CA ASN A 38 4.92 10.09 7.15
C ASN A 38 4.46 8.71 6.63
N VAL A 39 3.68 8.68 5.55
CA VAL A 39 3.21 7.42 4.94
C VAL A 39 4.36 6.67 4.29
N ILE A 40 5.21 7.39 3.54
CA ILE A 40 6.38 6.81 2.87
C ILE A 40 7.31 6.19 3.90
N HIS A 41 7.61 6.91 4.98
CA HIS A 41 8.42 6.42 6.08
C HIS A 41 7.82 5.16 6.72
N GLY A 42 6.55 5.22 7.13
CA GLY A 42 5.89 4.08 7.78
C GLY A 42 5.78 2.84 6.90
N PHE A 43 5.47 3.03 5.61
CA PHE A 43 5.37 1.92 4.67
C PHE A 43 6.73 1.28 4.38
N THR A 44 7.79 2.08 4.25
CA THR A 44 9.15 1.57 4.03
C THR A 44 9.67 0.79 5.24
N ASP A 45 9.41 1.27 6.46
CA ASP A 45 9.74 0.57 7.70
C ASP A 45 8.98 -0.77 7.80
N PHE A 46 7.68 -0.77 7.46
CA PHE A 46 6.90 -2.00 7.35
C PHE A 46 7.52 -3.01 6.37
N LEU A 47 7.85 -2.60 5.14
CA LEU A 47 8.41 -3.51 4.13
C LEU A 47 9.77 -4.07 4.56
N THR A 48 10.58 -3.24 5.21
CA THR A 48 11.88 -3.65 5.75
C THR A 48 11.70 -4.75 6.81
N ARG A 49 10.86 -4.49 7.82
CA ARG A 49 10.57 -5.47 8.88
C ARG A 49 9.90 -6.72 8.34
N PHE A 50 8.99 -6.58 7.37
CA PHE A 50 8.35 -7.71 6.72
C PHE A 50 9.39 -8.65 6.09
N ARG A 51 10.37 -8.12 5.36
CA ARG A 51 11.44 -8.95 4.76
C ARG A 51 12.31 -9.63 5.80
N GLU A 52 12.65 -8.92 6.87
CA GLU A 52 13.48 -9.45 7.96
C GLU A 52 12.81 -10.60 8.71
N ILE A 53 11.52 -10.42 9.05
CA ILE A 53 10.76 -11.39 9.85
C ILE A 53 10.30 -12.58 9.01
N SER A 54 9.76 -12.34 7.81
CA SER A 54 9.20 -13.41 6.98
C SER A 54 10.26 -14.24 6.26
N GLY A 55 11.44 -13.67 5.99
CA GLY A 55 12.43 -14.27 5.10
C GLY A 55 11.94 -14.46 3.66
N ALA A 56 10.84 -13.80 3.28
CA ALA A 56 10.14 -13.99 2.01
C ALA A 56 11.07 -13.84 0.81
N SER A 57 11.10 -14.86 -0.06
CA SER A 57 11.74 -14.81 -1.37
C SER A 57 10.78 -14.30 -2.46
N ARG A 58 9.45 -14.43 -2.25
CA ARG A 58 8.40 -14.04 -3.20
C ARG A 58 7.30 -13.25 -2.51
N ALA A 59 7.16 -11.99 -2.88
CA ALA A 59 6.11 -11.12 -2.36
C ALA A 59 5.64 -10.13 -3.43
N ALA A 60 4.34 -9.84 -3.41
CA ALA A 60 3.70 -8.85 -4.27
C ALA A 60 2.88 -7.85 -3.44
N LEU A 61 2.99 -6.58 -3.79
CA LEU A 61 2.26 -5.47 -3.20
C LEU A 61 1.03 -5.17 -4.06
N CYS A 62 -0.15 -5.31 -3.47
CA CYS A 62 -1.42 -5.03 -4.10
C CYS A 62 -1.95 -3.68 -3.62
N PHE A 63 -2.18 -2.76 -4.55
CA PHE A 63 -2.75 -1.45 -4.31
C PHE A 63 -4.15 -1.37 -4.92
N ASP A 64 -5.12 -0.90 -4.15
CA ASP A 64 -6.45 -0.60 -4.65
C ASP A 64 -6.45 0.80 -5.28
N GLU A 65 -6.72 0.89 -6.59
CA GLU A 65 -6.84 2.18 -7.29
C GLU A 65 -8.28 2.71 -7.27
N SER A 66 -9.26 1.88 -6.92
CA SER A 66 -10.67 2.24 -6.81
C SER A 66 -10.96 2.79 -5.41
N LEU A 67 -10.65 4.06 -5.17
CA LEU A 67 -11.04 4.72 -3.92
C LEU A 67 -12.54 5.06 -3.88
N THR A 68 -13.19 5.21 -5.03
CA THR A 68 -14.56 5.76 -5.15
C THR A 68 -15.51 4.97 -6.05
N THR A 69 -15.01 4.24 -7.06
CA THR A 69 -15.86 3.54 -8.04
C THR A 69 -15.39 2.11 -8.26
N SER A 70 -16.17 1.17 -7.77
CA SER A 70 -16.02 -0.27 -8.01
C SER A 70 -17.32 -0.84 -8.55
N PHE A 71 -17.27 -2.04 -9.14
CA PHE A 71 -18.47 -2.83 -9.45
C PHE A 71 -19.43 -2.97 -8.25
N ARG A 72 -18.91 -2.92 -7.01
CA ARG A 72 -19.76 -2.98 -5.82
C ARG A 72 -20.69 -1.77 -5.71
N ASN A 73 -20.30 -0.62 -6.26
CA ASN A 73 -21.15 0.56 -6.36
C ASN A 73 -22.28 0.40 -7.40
N GLU A 74 -22.13 -0.49 -8.38
CA GLU A 74 -23.21 -0.84 -9.33
C GLU A 74 -24.26 -1.75 -8.69
N ILE A 75 -23.85 -2.64 -7.77
CA ILE A 75 -24.76 -3.52 -7.02
C ILE A 75 -25.40 -2.79 -5.84
N ASP A 76 -24.60 -2.03 -5.10
CA ASP A 76 -25.00 -1.33 -3.90
C ASP A 76 -24.44 0.11 -3.95
N PRO A 77 -25.26 1.08 -4.36
CA PRO A 77 -24.87 2.48 -4.44
C PRO A 77 -24.39 3.07 -3.10
N GLU A 78 -24.84 2.52 -1.96
CA GLU A 78 -24.45 2.98 -0.63
C GLU A 78 -23.10 2.39 -0.17
N TYR A 79 -22.56 1.42 -0.90
CA TYR A 79 -21.30 0.76 -0.55
C TYR A 79 -20.14 1.76 -0.51
N LYS A 80 -19.61 2.00 0.70
CA LYS A 80 -18.55 2.98 0.98
C LYS A 80 -18.88 4.43 0.53
N ALA A 81 -20.14 4.76 0.26
CA ALA A 81 -20.56 6.09 -0.19
C ALA A 81 -20.19 7.20 0.83
N ASN A 82 -20.16 6.85 2.12
CA ASN A 82 -19.80 7.76 3.20
C ASN A 82 -18.29 7.90 3.43
N ARG A 83 -17.44 7.26 2.61
CA ARG A 83 -15.98 7.36 2.78
C ARG A 83 -15.52 8.71 2.21
N PRO A 84 -14.88 9.58 3.00
CA PRO A 84 -14.33 10.82 2.46
C PRO A 84 -13.24 10.49 1.44
N GLU A 85 -13.12 11.35 0.42
CA GLU A 85 -12.01 11.23 -0.53
C GLU A 85 -10.67 11.29 0.21
N ALA A 86 -9.72 10.48 -0.27
CA ALA A 86 -8.36 10.53 0.24
C ALA A 86 -7.79 11.95 0.01
N PRO A 87 -7.21 12.59 1.04
CA PRO A 87 -6.51 13.86 0.90
C PRO A 87 -5.43 13.81 -0.19
N GLU A 88 -5.18 14.94 -0.85
CA GLU A 88 -4.27 15.00 -2.00
C GLU A 88 -2.82 14.64 -1.64
N ASP A 89 -2.39 15.01 -0.43
CA ASP A 89 -1.08 14.63 0.10
C ASP A 89 -0.96 13.12 0.31
N LEU A 90 -2.03 12.44 0.75
CA LEU A 90 -2.07 10.99 0.85
C LEU A 90 -2.00 10.34 -0.54
N LYS A 91 -2.75 10.85 -1.53
CA LYS A 91 -2.70 10.35 -2.92
C LYS A 91 -1.28 10.42 -3.48
N GLN A 92 -0.57 11.54 -3.27
CA GLN A 92 0.82 11.70 -3.69
C GLN A 92 1.76 10.72 -2.99
N GLN A 93 1.66 10.58 -1.67
CA GLN A 93 2.48 9.64 -0.91
C GLN A 93 2.24 8.17 -1.33
N ILE A 94 1.02 7.79 -1.68
CA ILE A 94 0.70 6.44 -2.18
C ILE A 94 1.47 6.15 -3.48
N GLN A 95 1.56 7.11 -4.40
CA GLN A 95 2.32 6.92 -5.65
C GLN A 95 3.81 6.70 -5.36
N THR A 96 4.39 7.50 -4.46
CA THR A 96 5.78 7.29 -4.02
C THR A 96 5.97 5.94 -3.33
N CYS A 97 4.99 5.45 -2.56
CA CYS A 97 5.06 4.11 -1.94
C CYS A 97 5.07 2.98 -2.99
N LYS A 98 4.34 3.11 -4.10
CA LYS A 98 4.41 2.17 -5.22
C LYS A 98 5.82 2.15 -5.83
N GLU A 99 6.44 3.33 -6.01
CA GLU A 99 7.81 3.45 -6.51
C GLU A 99 8.83 2.83 -5.56
N VAL A 100 8.72 3.11 -4.26
CA VAL A 100 9.57 2.50 -3.22
C VAL A 100 9.46 0.98 -3.25
N GLY A 101 8.25 0.43 -3.33
CA GLY A 101 8.03 -1.01 -3.43
C GLY A 101 8.77 -1.63 -4.62
N LYS A 102 8.68 -1.02 -5.80
CA LYS A 102 9.42 -1.46 -7.00
C LYS A 102 10.94 -1.39 -6.78
N LEU A 103 11.44 -0.29 -6.24
CA LEU A 103 12.88 -0.08 -5.96
C LEU A 103 13.42 -1.08 -4.93
N MET A 104 12.61 -1.49 -3.96
CA MET A 104 12.95 -2.53 -2.99
C MET A 104 12.91 -3.96 -3.58
N GLY A 105 12.49 -4.11 -4.84
CA GLY A 105 12.44 -5.37 -5.57
C GLY A 105 11.13 -6.16 -5.43
N PHE A 106 10.05 -5.54 -4.95
CA PHE A 106 8.74 -6.19 -4.91
C PHE A 106 8.03 -6.09 -6.26
N ALA A 107 7.26 -7.13 -6.60
CA ALA A 107 6.24 -7.00 -7.63
C ALA A 107 5.14 -6.05 -7.12
N VAL A 108 4.73 -5.08 -7.93
CA VAL A 108 3.70 -4.09 -7.56
C VAL A 108 2.56 -4.18 -8.54
N TYR A 109 1.37 -4.51 -8.03
CA TYR A 109 0.13 -4.59 -8.78
C TYR A 109 -0.82 -3.50 -8.30
N ALA A 110 -1.33 -2.75 -9.27
CA ALA A 110 -2.37 -1.76 -9.09
C ALA A 110 -3.25 -1.87 -10.33
N THR A 111 -4.54 -2.13 -10.14
CA THR A 111 -5.48 -2.27 -11.25
C THR A 111 -6.55 -1.19 -11.09
N PRO A 112 -6.77 -0.35 -12.11
CA PRO A 112 -7.86 0.62 -12.13
C PRO A 112 -9.23 -0.04 -11.95
N ASP A 113 -9.36 -1.26 -12.48
CA ASP A 113 -10.61 -2.02 -12.56
C ASP A 113 -10.50 -3.34 -11.78
N THR A 114 -10.42 -3.30 -10.44
CA THR A 114 -10.47 -4.54 -9.66
C THR A 114 -11.85 -5.19 -9.71
N LYS A 115 -12.03 -6.16 -10.63
CA LYS A 115 -12.93 -7.32 -10.46
C LYS A 115 -12.26 -8.38 -9.57
N LEU A 116 -11.75 -8.00 -8.40
CA LEU A 116 -11.27 -8.96 -7.40
C LEU A 116 -12.40 -9.24 -6.42
N THR A 117 -13.10 -10.34 -6.68
CA THR A 117 -13.97 -11.03 -5.73
C THR A 117 -13.08 -11.89 -4.85
N ILE A 118 -12.90 -11.47 -3.60
CA ILE A 118 -12.59 -12.37 -2.49
C ILE A 118 -13.70 -12.18 -1.47
#